data_AF-A0A6B9GAF8-F1
#
_entry.id   AF-A0A6B9GAF8-F1
#
_cell.length_a   1.000
_cell.length_b   1.000
_cell.length_c   1.000
_cell.angle_alpha   90.00
_cell.angle_beta   90.00
_cell.angle_gamma   90.00
#
_symmetry.space_group_name_H-M   'P 1'
#
loop_
_entity.id
_entity.type
_entity.pdbx_description
1 polymer ?
#
loop_
_entity_poly.entity_id
_entity_poly.type
_entity_poly.pdbx_seq_one_letter_code
_entity_poly.pdbx_strand_id
1 'polypeptide(L)'
;MNNLSTMMREIEGYLSSAILESAQACSRRLLAALPDTHHPENNRVLLAYGGGKDSSYMVAYVRYIQGLIWQQRGSTFQLRISTNRHAAMNDSVMENIDRVYRALHIHNDDFTECLVTDGLQIRPFARHLPMPEAVRQQNRHDVLMNGHRFRADARSTFCNACNLSMVNSFGLAAHYDGGVDMIITGDSPQEQTAYLAWARHLSRLFNAPVADKSRGFSGFLQTLDGVAERYFADVYGADQVTPAHRITWQLARDPLFFNIYQDTAYEAGAHWALLTEFMHFRFDELMFSFSESDCGNPTLMAHLRGLRAETLLQRSYAEGIREYVRFALGLMQQKDFPPQLIQEMAARYQDDDAIARARQRAAQFAEQAFGLNETQLVCMIYSPFIASGRQLAAWLHQLPHPPQEQAVRALLAGESNEIQLAQQLEQLSGLTITQMRHCWRSAQVSSLLDNQQHDALSRVLRFDPHKAVIQVNNGVLQDIVTEVISGR
;
A
#
# COMPACT_ATOMS: atom_id res chain seq x y z
N MET A 1 12.00 -30.67 -6.20
CA MET A 1 13.39 -30.55 -6.69
C MET A 1 14.15 -29.64 -5.73
N ASN A 2 15.43 -29.89 -5.45
CA ASN A 2 16.27 -28.97 -4.66
C ASN A 2 17.14 -28.13 -5.60
N ASN A 3 16.91 -26.82 -5.64
CA ASN A 3 17.61 -25.88 -6.52
C ASN A 3 18.60 -24.97 -5.77
N LEU A 4 18.77 -25.13 -4.46
CA LEU A 4 19.61 -24.26 -3.63
C LEU A 4 21.07 -24.23 -4.09
N SER A 5 21.65 -25.38 -4.43
CA SER A 5 23.06 -25.45 -4.88
C SER A 5 23.33 -24.63 -6.14
N THR A 6 22.38 -24.64 -7.08
CA THR A 6 22.49 -23.87 -8.33
C THR A 6 22.33 -22.38 -8.05
N MET A 7 21.24 -22.02 -7.33
CA MET A 7 20.97 -20.63 -6.94
C MET A 7 22.15 -19.99 -6.20
N MET A 8 22.74 -20.68 -5.23
CA MET A 8 23.88 -20.15 -4.46
C MET A 8 25.09 -19.84 -5.34
N ARG A 9 25.42 -20.75 -6.27
CA ARG A 9 26.56 -20.55 -7.17
C ARG A 9 26.37 -19.34 -8.08
N GLU A 10 25.13 -19.12 -8.53
CA GLU A 10 24.80 -18.03 -9.46
C GLU A 10 24.72 -16.67 -8.75
N ILE A 11 24.16 -16.61 -7.53
CA ILE A 11 24.00 -15.36 -6.78
C ILE A 11 25.32 -14.85 -6.19
N GLU A 12 26.24 -15.73 -5.78
CA GLU A 12 27.48 -15.36 -5.07
C GLU A 12 28.35 -14.36 -5.82
N GLY A 13 28.39 -14.43 -7.16
CA GLY A 13 29.13 -13.48 -7.99
C GLY A 13 28.60 -12.03 -7.92
N TYR A 14 27.39 -11.85 -7.39
CA TYR A 14 26.72 -10.55 -7.25
C TYR A 14 26.64 -10.08 -5.79
N LEU A 15 27.20 -10.84 -4.84
CA LEU A 15 27.23 -10.48 -3.42
C LEU A 15 28.62 -9.92 -3.05
N SER A 16 28.66 -8.78 -2.37
CA SER A 16 29.92 -8.25 -1.83
C SER A 16 30.41 -9.09 -0.65
N SER A 17 31.71 -9.02 -0.34
CA SER A 17 32.28 -9.72 0.82
C SER A 17 31.56 -9.38 2.12
N ALA A 18 31.15 -8.12 2.30
CA ALA A 18 30.38 -7.69 3.47
C ALA A 18 29.00 -8.39 3.55
N ILE A 19 28.32 -8.56 2.41
CA ILE A 19 27.03 -9.26 2.35
C ILE A 19 27.23 -10.75 2.66
N LEU A 20 28.27 -11.39 2.10
CA LEU A 20 28.59 -12.80 2.36
C LEU A 20 28.88 -13.05 3.85
N GLU A 21 29.74 -12.24 4.46
CA GLU A 21 30.08 -12.34 5.89
C GLU A 21 28.84 -12.14 6.77
N SER A 22 28.03 -11.14 6.45
CA SER A 22 26.81 -10.86 7.19
C SER A 22 25.77 -11.97 7.05
N ALA A 23 25.55 -12.48 5.83
CA ALA A 23 24.64 -13.61 5.59
C ALA A 23 25.07 -14.85 6.38
N GLN A 24 26.38 -15.10 6.50
CA GLN A 24 26.94 -16.21 7.25
C GLN A 24 26.80 -16.02 8.78
N ALA A 25 26.83 -14.79 9.28
CA ALA A 25 26.50 -14.49 10.68
C ALA A 25 24.99 -14.64 10.94
N CYS A 26 24.17 -14.10 10.04
CA CYS A 26 22.72 -14.15 10.11
C CYS A 26 22.19 -15.59 10.02
N SER A 27 22.78 -16.44 9.18
CA SER A 27 22.40 -17.86 9.06
C SER A 27 22.56 -18.62 10.37
N ARG A 28 23.67 -18.43 11.09
CA ARG A 28 23.88 -19.01 12.43
C ARG A 28 22.85 -18.50 13.45
N ARG A 29 22.55 -17.20 13.41
CA ARG A 29 21.60 -16.56 14.32
C ARG A 29 20.17 -17.03 14.06
N LEU A 30 19.78 -17.14 12.79
CA LEU A 30 18.48 -17.65 12.38
C LEU A 30 18.32 -19.10 12.81
N LEU A 31 19.30 -19.95 12.52
CA LEU A 31 19.27 -21.36 12.90
C LEU A 31 19.14 -21.55 14.43
N ALA A 32 19.78 -20.69 15.22
CA ALA A 32 19.65 -20.71 16.68
C ALA A 32 18.31 -20.16 17.21
N ALA A 33 17.59 -19.38 16.40
CA ALA A 33 16.31 -18.77 16.76
C ALA A 33 15.09 -19.59 16.30
N LEU A 34 15.27 -20.55 15.38
CA LEU A 34 14.21 -21.44 14.93
C LEU A 34 13.65 -22.24 16.12
N PRO A 35 12.31 -22.44 16.22
CA PRO A 35 11.73 -23.28 17.27
C PRO A 35 12.28 -24.71 17.33
N ASP A 36 12.50 -25.37 16.20
CA ASP A 36 13.23 -26.63 16.10
C ASP A 36 14.62 -26.40 15.48
N THR A 37 15.62 -26.16 16.34
CA THR A 37 17.00 -25.88 15.91
C THR A 37 17.76 -27.11 15.40
N HIS A 38 17.29 -28.32 15.74
CA HIS A 38 17.93 -29.58 15.39
C HIS A 38 17.45 -30.12 14.05
N HIS A 39 16.16 -29.95 13.75
CA HIS A 39 15.52 -30.36 12.51
C HIS A 39 14.93 -29.12 11.82
N PRO A 40 15.76 -28.31 11.14
CA PRO A 40 15.31 -27.06 10.55
C PRO A 40 14.13 -27.25 9.59
N GLU A 41 14.03 -28.41 8.92
CA GLU A 41 12.92 -28.80 8.04
C GLU A 41 11.53 -28.84 8.70
N ASN A 42 11.46 -28.95 10.03
CA ASN A 42 10.19 -28.91 10.77
C ASN A 42 9.65 -27.48 10.94
N ASN A 43 10.45 -26.47 10.62
CA ASN A 43 10.08 -25.07 10.77
C ASN A 43 9.58 -24.49 9.45
N ARG A 44 8.52 -23.69 9.52
CA ARG A 44 8.04 -22.86 8.42
C ARG A 44 8.25 -21.38 8.73
N VAL A 45 8.90 -20.68 7.81
CA VAL A 45 9.29 -19.27 7.95
C VAL A 45 8.58 -18.43 6.89
N LEU A 46 7.87 -17.39 7.32
CA LEU A 46 7.17 -16.45 6.44
C LEU A 46 8.04 -15.22 6.15
N LEU A 47 8.07 -14.85 4.87
CA LEU A 47 8.59 -13.59 4.38
C LEU A 47 7.55 -12.91 3.49
N ALA A 48 7.21 -11.65 3.78
CA ALA A 48 6.35 -10.87 2.90
C ALA A 48 7.14 -10.30 1.73
N TYR A 49 6.53 -10.29 0.55
CA TYR A 49 7.16 -9.81 -0.67
C TYR A 49 6.20 -8.99 -1.53
N GLY A 50 6.36 -7.67 -1.53
CA GLY A 50 5.52 -6.73 -2.28
C GLY A 50 5.97 -6.45 -3.72
N GLY A 51 7.14 -6.95 -4.14
CA GLY A 51 7.66 -6.72 -5.49
C GLY A 51 8.42 -5.40 -5.68
N GLY A 52 8.67 -4.65 -4.60
CA GLY A 52 9.57 -3.49 -4.61
C GLY A 52 11.06 -3.86 -4.51
N LYS A 53 11.95 -2.87 -4.70
CA LYS A 53 13.41 -3.05 -4.66
C LYS A 53 13.90 -3.72 -3.36
N ASP A 54 13.45 -3.21 -2.21
CA ASP A 54 13.95 -3.64 -0.89
C ASP A 54 13.40 -5.01 -0.54
N SER A 55 12.11 -5.22 -0.77
CA SER A 55 11.49 -6.53 -0.58
C SER A 55 12.10 -7.60 -1.49
N SER A 56 12.55 -7.25 -2.71
CA SER A 56 13.25 -8.18 -3.61
C SER A 56 14.64 -8.53 -3.07
N TYR A 57 15.37 -7.55 -2.53
CA TYR A 57 16.63 -7.79 -1.85
C TYR A 57 16.46 -8.69 -0.62
N MET A 58 15.41 -8.49 0.18
CA MET A 58 15.11 -9.34 1.34
C MET A 58 14.85 -10.78 0.95
N VAL A 59 14.08 -11.02 -0.13
CA VAL A 59 13.87 -12.38 -0.65
C VAL A 59 15.19 -13.01 -1.08
N ALA A 60 16.04 -12.28 -1.81
CA ALA A 60 17.35 -12.78 -2.23
C ALA A 60 18.26 -13.13 -1.04
N TYR A 61 18.33 -12.24 -0.05
CA TYR A 61 19.16 -12.42 1.14
C TYR A 61 18.70 -13.61 2.00
N VAL A 62 17.40 -13.73 2.26
CA VAL A 62 16.83 -14.86 3.02
C VAL A 62 16.98 -16.18 2.25
N ARG A 63 16.79 -16.17 0.92
CA ARG A 63 17.00 -17.36 0.09
C ARG A 63 18.46 -17.80 0.09
N TYR A 64 19.41 -16.87 0.09
CA TYR A 64 20.83 -17.19 0.27
C TYR A 64 21.12 -17.80 1.65
N ILE A 65 20.58 -17.22 2.73
CA ILE A 65 20.66 -17.79 4.09
C ILE A 65 20.10 -19.21 4.17
N GLN A 66 18.95 -19.45 3.53
CA GLN A 66 18.33 -20.77 3.46
C GLN A 66 19.29 -21.80 2.83
N GLY A 67 20.01 -21.38 1.78
CA GLY A 67 21.07 -22.15 1.14
C GLY A 67 22.28 -22.42 2.04
N LEU A 68 22.77 -21.41 2.76
CA LEU A 68 23.88 -21.56 3.72
C LEU A 68 23.54 -22.59 4.82
N ILE A 69 22.32 -22.54 5.37
CA ILE A 69 21.86 -23.51 6.36
C ILE A 69 21.79 -24.92 5.76
N TRP A 70 21.26 -25.05 4.54
CA TRP A 70 21.19 -26.33 3.84
C TRP A 70 22.59 -26.93 3.59
N GLN A 71 23.57 -26.13 3.15
CA GLN A 71 24.95 -26.59 2.97
C GLN A 71 25.58 -27.08 4.29
N GLN A 72 25.25 -26.43 5.41
CA GLN A 72 25.77 -26.79 6.73
C GLN A 72 25.09 -28.03 7.33
N ARG A 73 23.78 -28.21 7.13
CA ARG A 73 22.97 -29.20 7.84
C ARG A 73 22.47 -30.36 6.99
N GLY A 74 22.47 -30.23 5.67
CA GLY A 74 21.82 -31.15 4.73
C GLY A 74 20.29 -30.98 4.63
N SER A 75 19.70 -30.17 5.50
CA SER A 75 18.28 -29.77 5.50
C SER A 75 18.14 -28.29 5.86
N THR A 76 16.97 -27.71 5.63
CA THR A 76 16.68 -26.30 5.93
C THR A 76 15.19 -26.09 6.13
N PHE A 77 14.80 -24.92 6.65
CA PHE A 77 13.41 -24.57 6.92
C PHE A 77 12.60 -24.38 5.63
N GLN A 78 11.27 -24.53 5.73
CA GLN A 78 10.35 -24.22 4.64
C GLN A 78 10.14 -22.71 4.55
N LEU A 79 10.52 -22.09 3.44
CA LEU A 79 10.34 -20.66 3.20
C LEU A 79 9.01 -20.40 2.49
N ARG A 80 8.08 -19.76 3.19
CA ARG A 80 6.83 -19.22 2.64
C ARG A 80 7.06 -17.77 2.25
N ILE A 81 6.86 -17.46 0.97
CA ILE A 81 6.91 -16.09 0.45
C ILE A 81 5.49 -15.69 0.08
N SER A 82 4.97 -14.62 0.67
CA SER A 82 3.59 -14.16 0.43
C SER A 82 3.55 -12.74 -0.11
N THR A 83 2.86 -12.56 -1.23
CA THR A 83 2.58 -11.26 -1.85
C THR A 83 1.14 -10.84 -1.57
N ASN A 84 0.95 -9.71 -0.90
CA ASN A 84 -0.36 -9.07 -0.77
C ASN A 84 -0.70 -8.34 -2.07
N ARG A 85 -1.63 -8.86 -2.87
CA ARG A 85 -1.98 -8.23 -4.13
C ARG A 85 -3.14 -7.25 -3.98
N HIS A 86 -2.89 -6.01 -4.40
CA HIS A 86 -3.89 -4.96 -4.51
C HIS A 86 -4.05 -4.52 -5.98
N ALA A 87 -5.18 -3.87 -6.30
CA ALA A 87 -5.54 -3.43 -7.65
C ALA A 87 -4.47 -2.60 -8.39
N ALA A 88 -3.63 -1.87 -7.67
CA ALA A 88 -2.55 -1.08 -8.28
C ALA A 88 -1.29 -1.90 -8.66
N MET A 89 -1.19 -3.18 -8.29
CA MET A 89 -0.13 -4.06 -8.78
C MET A 89 -0.44 -4.50 -10.22
N ASN A 90 0.12 -3.77 -11.19
CA ASN A 90 -0.03 -4.06 -12.62
C ASN A 90 0.81 -5.28 -13.06
N ASP A 91 0.70 -5.68 -14.35
CA ASP A 91 1.47 -6.82 -14.88
C ASP A 91 2.98 -6.61 -14.76
N SER A 92 3.49 -5.37 -14.88
CA SER A 92 4.91 -5.07 -14.69
C SER A 92 5.41 -5.44 -13.29
N VAL A 93 4.63 -5.15 -12.24
CA VAL A 93 4.97 -5.54 -10.86
C VAL A 93 4.96 -7.06 -10.71
N MET A 94 3.93 -7.73 -11.23
CA MET A 94 3.84 -9.20 -11.20
C MET A 94 4.98 -9.85 -12.00
N GLU A 95 5.42 -9.23 -13.10
CA GLU A 95 6.56 -9.67 -13.88
C GLU A 95 7.88 -9.51 -13.12
N ASN A 96 8.08 -8.40 -12.40
CA ASN A 96 9.28 -8.25 -11.55
C ASN A 96 9.35 -9.31 -10.46
N ILE A 97 8.22 -9.61 -9.79
CA ILE A 97 8.14 -10.69 -8.79
C ILE A 97 8.52 -12.02 -9.44
N ASP A 98 7.98 -12.32 -10.62
CA ASP A 98 8.27 -13.55 -11.36
C ASP A 98 9.74 -13.64 -11.81
N ARG A 99 10.35 -12.55 -12.25
CA ARG A 99 11.79 -12.50 -12.59
C ARG A 99 12.66 -12.80 -11.37
N VAL A 100 12.34 -12.20 -10.23
CA VAL A 100 13.05 -12.44 -8.95
C VAL A 100 12.89 -13.90 -8.54
N TYR A 101 11.68 -14.46 -8.60
CA TYR A 101 11.46 -15.88 -8.31
C TYR A 101 12.21 -16.84 -9.23
N ARG A 102 12.33 -16.51 -10.52
CA ARG A 102 13.12 -17.29 -11.48
C ARG A 102 14.62 -17.21 -11.18
N ALA A 103 15.16 -16.01 -10.99
CA ALA A 103 16.58 -15.80 -10.69
C ALA A 103 17.00 -16.52 -9.40
N LEU A 104 16.13 -16.54 -8.39
CA LEU A 104 16.38 -17.18 -7.09
C LEU A 104 15.98 -18.66 -7.04
N HIS A 105 15.63 -19.26 -8.18
CA HIS A 105 15.17 -20.65 -8.30
C HIS A 105 14.11 -21.02 -7.25
N ILE A 106 13.12 -20.16 -7.04
CA ILE A 106 12.03 -20.33 -6.06
C ILE A 106 10.92 -21.22 -6.65
N HIS A 107 10.67 -21.11 -7.95
CA HIS A 107 9.66 -21.94 -8.59
C HIS A 107 10.06 -23.42 -8.54
N ASN A 108 9.10 -24.29 -8.17
CA ASN A 108 9.25 -25.75 -8.11
C ASN A 108 10.39 -26.28 -7.21
N ASP A 109 10.82 -25.48 -6.24
CA ASP A 109 11.80 -25.89 -5.22
C ASP A 109 11.10 -26.44 -3.97
N ASP A 110 11.58 -27.57 -3.46
CA ASP A 110 10.94 -28.28 -2.35
C ASP A 110 10.96 -27.49 -1.04
N PHE A 111 11.88 -26.52 -0.90
CA PHE A 111 12.04 -25.72 0.30
C PHE A 111 11.32 -24.37 0.25
N THR A 112 10.58 -24.08 -0.83
CA THR A 112 9.82 -22.82 -0.95
C THR A 112 8.38 -23.02 -1.36
N GLU A 113 7.52 -22.13 -0.86
CA GLU A 113 6.19 -21.90 -1.41
C GLU A 113 6.02 -20.41 -1.69
N CYS A 114 5.54 -20.06 -2.89
CA CYS A 114 5.26 -18.68 -3.28
C CYS A 114 3.74 -18.49 -3.41
N LEU A 115 3.20 -17.54 -2.65
CA LEU A 115 1.77 -17.34 -2.47
C LEU A 115 1.37 -15.92 -2.84
N VAL A 116 0.14 -15.78 -3.32
CA VAL A 116 -0.55 -14.50 -3.50
C VAL A 116 -1.77 -14.47 -2.59
N THR A 117 -1.91 -13.38 -1.85
CA THR A 117 -3.08 -13.08 -1.03
C THR A 117 -3.92 -12.04 -1.76
N ASP A 118 -5.10 -12.47 -2.22
CA ASP A 118 -6.10 -11.64 -2.89
C ASP A 118 -7.33 -11.47 -1.99
N GLY A 119 -7.38 -10.37 -1.24
CA GLY A 119 -8.39 -10.19 -0.20
C GLY A 119 -8.27 -11.28 0.86
N LEU A 120 -9.27 -12.17 0.95
CA LEU A 120 -9.28 -13.31 1.88
C LEU A 120 -8.79 -14.62 1.25
N GLN A 121 -8.45 -14.63 -0.04
CA GLN A 121 -8.03 -15.84 -0.76
C GLN A 121 -6.51 -15.95 -0.80
N ILE A 122 -5.97 -17.11 -0.45
CA ILE A 122 -4.57 -17.45 -0.65
C ILE A 122 -4.45 -18.45 -1.79
N ARG A 123 -3.58 -18.16 -2.75
CA ARG A 123 -3.37 -18.99 -3.95
C ARG A 123 -1.88 -19.10 -4.26
N PRO A 124 -1.41 -20.18 -4.90
CA PRO A 124 -0.06 -20.24 -5.44
C PRO A 124 0.19 -19.07 -6.40
N PHE A 125 1.40 -18.52 -6.37
CA PHE A 125 1.78 -17.44 -7.26
C PHE A 125 1.81 -17.93 -8.72
N ALA A 126 1.22 -17.12 -9.60
CA ALA A 126 1.39 -17.22 -11.04
C ALA A 126 1.39 -15.79 -11.61
N ARG A 127 2.31 -15.50 -12.54
CA ARG A 127 2.45 -14.17 -13.16
C ARG A 127 1.11 -13.63 -13.66
N HIS A 128 0.40 -14.43 -14.44
CA HIS A 128 -0.86 -14.05 -15.08
C HIS A 128 -2.10 -14.55 -14.32
N LEU A 129 -2.02 -14.64 -13.00
CA LEU A 129 -3.16 -15.02 -12.17
C LEU A 129 -4.25 -13.93 -12.26
N PRO A 130 -5.49 -14.22 -12.67
CA PRO A 130 -6.52 -13.19 -12.71
C PRO A 130 -6.89 -12.73 -11.29
N MET A 131 -7.13 -11.43 -11.14
CA MET A 131 -7.66 -10.86 -9.89
C MET A 131 -9.12 -11.24 -9.71
N PRO A 132 -9.53 -11.78 -8.54
CA PRO A 132 -10.93 -12.09 -8.30
C PRO A 132 -11.78 -10.83 -8.40
N GLU A 133 -12.93 -10.92 -9.06
CA GLU A 133 -13.79 -9.76 -9.30
C GLU A 133 -14.25 -9.11 -7.99
N ALA A 134 -14.54 -9.90 -6.96
CA ALA A 134 -14.88 -9.38 -5.63
C ALA A 134 -13.77 -8.49 -5.04
N VAL A 135 -12.49 -8.82 -5.27
CA VAL A 135 -11.35 -8.03 -4.79
C VAL A 135 -11.21 -6.74 -5.59
N ARG A 136 -11.42 -6.80 -6.91
CA ARG A 136 -11.44 -5.59 -7.77
C ARG A 136 -12.53 -4.62 -7.34
N GLN A 137 -13.75 -5.12 -7.13
CA GLN A 137 -14.88 -4.30 -6.69
C GLN A 137 -14.64 -3.72 -5.29
N GLN A 138 -14.07 -4.52 -4.38
CA GLN A 138 -13.70 -4.04 -3.04
C GLN A 138 -12.66 -2.91 -3.12
N ASN A 139 -11.57 -3.08 -3.86
CA ASN A 139 -10.55 -2.05 -4.01
C ASN A 139 -11.10 -0.77 -4.68
N ARG A 140 -11.99 -0.92 -5.66
CA ARG A 140 -12.72 0.21 -6.27
C ARG A 140 -13.55 0.97 -5.22
N HIS A 141 -14.36 0.26 -4.45
CA HIS A 141 -15.20 0.86 -3.42
C HIS A 141 -14.36 1.55 -2.33
N ASP A 142 -13.24 0.95 -1.94
CA ASP A 142 -12.33 1.52 -0.94
C ASP A 142 -11.76 2.86 -1.39
N VAL A 143 -11.33 2.95 -2.64
CA VAL A 143 -10.84 4.21 -3.22
C VAL A 143 -11.96 5.25 -3.29
N LEU A 144 -13.14 4.87 -3.77
CA LEU A 144 -14.27 5.80 -3.90
C LEU A 144 -14.73 6.34 -2.55
N MET A 145 -14.99 5.44 -1.59
CA MET A 145 -15.49 5.84 -0.27
C MET A 145 -14.44 6.66 0.48
N ASN A 146 -13.17 6.26 0.47
CA ASN A 146 -12.13 7.09 1.07
C ASN A 146 -11.95 8.42 0.33
N GLY A 147 -11.93 8.42 -1.00
CA GLY A 147 -11.82 9.65 -1.78
C GLY A 147 -12.94 10.64 -1.46
N HIS A 148 -14.19 10.18 -1.34
CA HIS A 148 -15.30 11.04 -0.95
C HIS A 148 -15.28 11.46 0.53
N ARG A 149 -14.83 10.59 1.44
CA ARG A 149 -14.75 10.94 2.87
C ARG A 149 -13.61 11.92 3.17
N PHE A 150 -12.52 11.84 2.40
CA PHE A 150 -11.29 12.61 2.61
C PHE A 150 -11.02 13.67 1.53
N ARG A 151 -12.00 14.02 0.69
CA ARG A 151 -11.86 15.04 -0.38
C ARG A 151 -10.72 14.77 -1.34
N ALA A 152 -10.53 13.49 -1.68
CA ALA A 152 -9.44 12.97 -2.48
C ALA A 152 -8.05 13.34 -1.93
N ASP A 153 -7.91 13.50 -0.60
CA ASP A 153 -6.58 13.50 0.03
C ASP A 153 -5.85 12.23 -0.40
N ALA A 154 -4.73 12.41 -1.08
CA ALA A 154 -4.20 11.35 -1.94
C ALA A 154 -3.78 10.13 -1.11
N ARG A 155 -3.18 10.34 0.07
CA ARG A 155 -2.80 9.22 0.96
C ARG A 155 -3.99 8.58 1.62
N SER A 156 -4.93 9.36 2.15
CA SER A 156 -6.10 8.79 2.79
C SER A 156 -6.96 7.97 1.81
N THR A 157 -6.99 8.42 0.54
CA THR A 157 -7.72 7.77 -0.56
C THR A 157 -7.13 6.41 -0.92
N PHE A 158 -5.80 6.29 -1.06
CA PHE A 158 -5.17 5.08 -1.59
C PHE A 158 -4.53 4.19 -0.52
N CYS A 159 -4.05 4.74 0.59
CA CYS A 159 -3.21 4.00 1.54
C CYS A 159 -3.96 3.45 2.76
N ASN A 160 -5.03 4.10 3.25
CA ASN A 160 -5.67 3.69 4.52
C ASN A 160 -6.21 2.25 4.46
N ALA A 161 -7.09 1.97 3.49
CA ALA A 161 -7.62 0.62 3.29
C ALA A 161 -6.52 -0.38 2.89
N CYS A 162 -5.57 0.05 2.06
CA CYS A 162 -4.47 -0.81 1.62
C CYS A 162 -3.55 -1.24 2.79
N ASN A 163 -3.28 -0.36 3.75
CA ASN A 163 -2.48 -0.68 4.94
C ASN A 163 -3.18 -1.71 5.83
N LEU A 164 -4.50 -1.57 6.05
CA LEU A 164 -5.28 -2.55 6.81
C LEU A 164 -5.36 -3.89 6.08
N SER A 165 -5.53 -3.87 4.75
CA SER A 165 -5.46 -5.08 3.91
C SER A 165 -4.09 -5.75 3.99
N MET A 166 -3.00 -4.96 3.99
CA MET A 166 -1.64 -5.47 4.13
C MET A 166 -1.46 -6.17 5.48
N VAL A 167 -1.92 -5.58 6.58
CA VAL A 167 -1.89 -6.25 7.90
C VAL A 167 -2.69 -7.55 7.89
N ASN A 168 -3.89 -7.55 7.30
CA ASN A 168 -4.69 -8.77 7.17
C ASN A 168 -3.96 -9.85 6.36
N SER A 169 -3.24 -9.47 5.31
CA SER A 169 -2.48 -10.41 4.49
C SER A 169 -1.39 -11.14 5.28
N PHE A 170 -0.74 -10.47 6.23
CA PHE A 170 0.19 -11.12 7.16
C PHE A 170 -0.51 -12.14 8.06
N GLY A 171 -1.68 -11.79 8.61
CA GLY A 171 -2.48 -12.71 9.42
C GLY A 171 -2.94 -13.94 8.63
N LEU A 172 -3.43 -13.74 7.41
CA LEU A 172 -3.85 -14.81 6.50
C LEU A 172 -2.66 -15.72 6.14
N ALA A 173 -1.54 -15.14 5.69
CA ALA A 173 -0.36 -15.91 5.30
C ALA A 173 0.28 -16.65 6.49
N ALA A 174 0.23 -16.07 7.70
CA ALA A 174 0.72 -16.70 8.92
C ALA A 174 -0.21 -17.81 9.44
N HIS A 175 -1.52 -17.75 9.15
CA HIS A 175 -2.49 -18.78 9.53
C HIS A 175 -2.54 -19.95 8.54
N TYR A 176 -2.30 -19.69 7.26
CA TYR A 176 -2.51 -20.64 6.15
C TYR A 176 -1.83 -22.00 6.35
N ASP A 177 -2.53 -23.08 6.01
CA ASP A 177 -2.02 -24.46 5.97
C ASP A 177 -1.29 -24.90 7.26
N GLY A 178 -1.91 -24.71 8.43
CA GLY A 178 -1.31 -25.11 9.72
C GLY A 178 -0.35 -24.07 10.34
N GLY A 179 -0.20 -22.93 9.67
CA GLY A 179 0.49 -21.74 10.14
C GLY A 179 2.00 -21.72 9.87
N VAL A 180 2.68 -20.73 10.46
CA VAL A 180 4.13 -20.55 10.38
C VAL A 180 4.73 -20.39 11.78
N ASP A 181 5.98 -20.78 11.93
CA ASP A 181 6.70 -20.77 13.21
C ASP A 181 7.45 -19.45 13.42
N MET A 182 7.81 -18.78 12.33
CA MET A 182 8.58 -17.53 12.36
C MET A 182 8.20 -16.60 11.21
N ILE A 183 8.26 -15.29 11.46
CA ILE A 183 8.17 -14.23 10.45
C ILE A 183 9.52 -13.50 10.41
N ILE A 184 10.08 -13.35 9.22
CA ILE A 184 11.26 -12.51 9.00
C ILE A 184 10.81 -11.09 8.66
N THR A 185 11.44 -10.10 9.31
CA THR A 185 11.24 -8.68 9.03
C THR A 185 12.58 -7.97 8.83
N GLY A 186 12.62 -7.06 7.87
CA GLY A 186 13.73 -6.13 7.65
C GLY A 186 13.53 -4.79 8.37
N ASP A 187 12.47 -4.63 9.16
CA ASP A 187 12.15 -3.37 9.83
C ASP A 187 13.12 -3.11 10.99
N SER A 188 13.59 -1.87 11.11
CA SER A 188 14.41 -1.46 12.25
C SER A 188 13.66 -1.61 13.59
N PRO A 189 14.35 -1.82 14.72
CA PRO A 189 13.71 -1.87 16.04
C PRO A 189 12.88 -0.62 16.36
N GLN A 190 13.31 0.54 15.86
CA GLN A 190 12.59 1.81 15.97
C GLN A 190 11.24 1.75 15.23
N GLU A 191 11.22 1.24 14.00
CA GLU A 191 10.00 1.07 13.21
C GLU A 191 9.03 0.08 13.84
N GLN A 192 9.53 -1.06 14.31
CA GLN A 192 8.69 -2.04 15.01
C GLN A 192 8.03 -1.43 16.25
N THR A 193 8.80 -0.66 17.03
CA THR A 193 8.29 0.09 18.19
C THR A 193 7.25 1.13 17.77
N ALA A 194 7.49 1.83 16.66
CA ALA A 194 6.59 2.83 16.12
C ALA A 194 5.27 2.22 15.64
N TYR A 195 5.29 1.07 14.97
CA TYR A 195 4.05 0.35 14.58
C TYR A 195 3.22 -0.09 15.77
N LEU A 196 3.85 -0.62 16.82
CA LEU A 196 3.15 -0.98 18.06
C LEU A 196 2.55 0.25 18.76
N ALA A 197 3.28 1.36 18.78
CA ALA A 197 2.78 2.62 19.33
C ALA A 197 1.61 3.18 18.50
N TRP A 198 1.72 3.11 17.17
CA TRP A 198 0.69 3.52 16.22
C TRP A 198 -0.58 2.67 16.36
N ALA A 199 -0.49 1.34 16.43
CA ALA A 199 -1.64 0.46 16.64
C ALA A 199 -2.38 0.78 17.95
N ARG A 200 -1.64 0.98 19.06
CA ARG A 200 -2.22 1.41 20.35
C ARG A 200 -2.81 2.80 20.29
N HIS A 201 -2.25 3.68 19.46
CA HIS A 201 -2.79 5.02 19.25
C HIS A 201 -4.11 4.96 18.49
N LEU A 202 -4.16 4.24 17.37
CA LEU A 202 -5.38 4.04 16.59
C LEU A 202 -6.48 3.38 17.42
N SER A 203 -6.12 2.38 18.23
CA SER A 203 -7.10 1.70 19.08
C SER A 203 -7.76 2.68 20.08
N ARG A 204 -6.98 3.58 20.69
CA ARG A 204 -7.52 4.67 21.52
C ARG A 204 -8.34 5.69 20.72
N LEU A 205 -7.88 6.02 19.52
CA LEU A 205 -8.49 7.00 18.64
C LEU A 205 -9.89 6.57 18.17
N PHE A 206 -10.06 5.29 17.86
CA PHE A 206 -11.33 4.69 17.43
C PHE A 206 -12.14 4.07 18.57
N ASN A 207 -11.67 4.19 19.82
CA ASN A 207 -12.24 3.49 20.97
C ASN A 207 -12.44 1.98 20.70
N ALA A 208 -11.46 1.39 20.02
CA ALA A 208 -11.43 -0.02 19.68
C ALA A 208 -10.87 -0.84 20.86
N PRO A 209 -11.29 -2.11 21.01
CA PRO A 209 -10.74 -2.98 22.04
C PRO A 209 -9.26 -3.25 21.80
N VAL A 210 -8.48 -3.23 22.88
CA VAL A 210 -7.07 -3.62 22.86
C VAL A 210 -6.97 -5.05 23.39
N ALA A 211 -6.31 -5.93 22.65
CA ALA A 211 -6.08 -7.30 23.09
C ALA A 211 -5.03 -7.37 24.19
N ASP A 212 -5.03 -8.48 24.95
CA ASP A 212 -3.98 -8.74 25.93
C ASP A 212 -2.61 -8.89 25.24
N LYS A 213 -1.60 -8.23 25.80
CA LYS A 213 -0.20 -8.27 25.32
C LYS A 213 0.39 -9.68 25.37
N SER A 214 -0.14 -10.55 26.22
CA SER A 214 0.30 -11.96 26.34
C SER A 214 0.09 -12.77 25.06
N ARG A 215 -0.75 -12.31 24.13
CA ARG A 215 -1.11 -13.01 22.88
C ARG A 215 -0.19 -12.73 21.68
N GLY A 216 1.01 -12.19 21.90
CA GLY A 216 2.01 -12.00 20.85
C GLY A 216 1.47 -11.32 19.58
N PHE A 217 1.69 -11.95 18.42
CA PHE A 217 1.25 -11.43 17.12
C PHE A 217 -0.27 -11.46 16.95
N SER A 218 -0.93 -12.54 17.37
CA SER A 218 -2.39 -12.65 17.36
C SER A 218 -3.05 -11.51 18.14
N GLY A 219 -2.47 -11.09 19.27
CA GLY A 219 -2.94 -9.93 20.04
C GLY A 219 -2.78 -8.61 19.29
N PHE A 220 -1.67 -8.43 18.57
CA PHE A 220 -1.48 -7.26 17.70
C PHE A 220 -2.53 -7.21 16.58
N LEU A 221 -2.74 -8.33 15.88
CA LEU A 221 -3.74 -8.44 14.83
C LEU A 221 -5.16 -8.22 15.36
N GLN A 222 -5.49 -8.76 16.53
CA GLN A 222 -6.81 -8.56 17.17
C GLN A 222 -7.06 -7.08 17.50
N THR A 223 -6.03 -6.37 17.96
CA THR A 223 -6.14 -4.92 18.22
C THR A 223 -6.41 -4.14 16.93
N LEU A 224 -5.73 -4.50 15.84
CA LEU A 224 -5.94 -3.85 14.54
C LEU A 224 -7.25 -4.27 13.87
N ASP A 225 -7.76 -5.47 14.11
CA ASP A 225 -9.10 -5.88 13.65
C ASP A 225 -10.19 -4.96 14.23
N GLY A 226 -10.11 -4.67 15.53
CA GLY A 226 -11.03 -3.72 16.17
C GLY A 226 -10.91 -2.31 15.59
N VAL A 227 -9.70 -1.87 15.22
CA VAL A 227 -9.49 -0.59 14.51
C VAL A 227 -10.11 -0.64 13.11
N ALA A 228 -9.87 -1.70 12.35
CA ALA A 228 -10.38 -1.88 11.00
C ALA A 228 -11.91 -1.86 10.99
N GLU A 229 -12.56 -2.61 11.88
CA GLU A 229 -14.01 -2.61 12.04
C GLU A 229 -14.57 -1.21 12.26
N ARG A 230 -13.99 -0.44 13.19
CA ARG A 230 -14.45 0.92 13.52
C ARG A 230 -14.18 1.91 12.39
N TYR A 231 -13.01 1.83 11.77
CA TYR A 231 -12.65 2.66 10.64
C TYR A 231 -13.58 2.43 9.46
N PHE A 232 -13.80 1.17 9.06
CA PHE A 232 -14.69 0.85 7.94
C PHE A 232 -16.17 1.11 8.28
N ALA A 233 -16.60 0.92 9.54
CA ALA A 233 -17.95 1.30 9.97
C ALA A 233 -18.18 2.81 9.87
N ASP A 234 -17.17 3.63 10.17
CA ASP A 234 -17.26 5.07 9.98
C ASP A 234 -17.33 5.40 8.49
N VAL A 235 -16.42 4.86 7.68
CA VAL A 235 -16.33 5.14 6.24
C VAL A 235 -17.57 4.68 5.46
N TYR A 236 -18.09 3.49 5.74
CA TYR A 236 -19.16 2.83 4.96
C TYR A 236 -20.54 2.80 5.63
N GLY A 237 -20.60 2.94 6.95
CA GLY A 237 -21.76 2.56 7.76
C GLY A 237 -21.57 1.18 8.37
N ALA A 238 -22.01 1.01 9.62
CA ALA A 238 -21.75 -0.22 10.40
C ALA A 238 -22.37 -1.48 9.78
N ASP A 239 -23.49 -1.35 9.08
CA ASP A 239 -24.21 -2.42 8.38
C ASP A 239 -23.53 -2.84 7.06
N GLN A 240 -22.59 -2.06 6.56
CA GLN A 240 -21.88 -2.28 5.30
C GLN A 240 -20.47 -2.86 5.50
N VAL A 241 -20.06 -3.13 6.75
CA VAL A 241 -18.77 -3.75 7.05
C VAL A 241 -18.81 -5.24 6.72
N THR A 242 -17.95 -5.68 5.79
CA THR A 242 -17.87 -7.08 5.34
C THR A 242 -16.66 -7.79 5.96
N PRO A 243 -16.55 -9.14 5.85
CA PRO A 243 -15.35 -9.86 6.26
C PRO A 243 -14.06 -9.39 5.55
N ALA A 244 -14.16 -8.79 4.35
CA ALA A 244 -13.00 -8.25 3.65
C ALA A 244 -12.40 -7.01 4.33
N HIS A 245 -13.18 -6.34 5.18
CA HIS A 245 -12.75 -5.21 6.01
C HIS A 245 -12.15 -5.64 7.36
N ARG A 246 -12.11 -6.94 7.64
CA ARG A 246 -11.67 -7.51 8.92
C ARG A 246 -10.25 -8.07 8.82
N ILE A 247 -9.60 -8.23 9.97
CA ILE A 247 -8.25 -8.77 10.07
C ILE A 247 -8.29 -10.17 10.71
N THR A 248 -7.62 -11.12 10.07
CA THR A 248 -7.46 -12.48 10.59
C THR A 248 -6.46 -12.47 11.74
N TRP A 249 -6.94 -12.72 12.96
CA TRP A 249 -6.11 -12.65 14.16
C TRP A 249 -6.05 -13.96 14.97
N GLN A 250 -6.93 -14.93 14.70
CA GLN A 250 -6.87 -16.26 15.31
C GLN A 250 -5.94 -17.16 14.51
N LEU A 251 -4.63 -17.01 14.74
CA LEU A 251 -3.63 -17.77 14.01
C LEU A 251 -3.60 -19.23 14.46
N ALA A 252 -3.25 -20.15 13.55
CA ALA A 252 -3.09 -21.57 13.88
C ALA A 252 -2.02 -21.80 14.96
N ARG A 253 -1.01 -20.93 14.99
CA ARG A 253 -0.01 -20.77 16.03
C ARG A 253 0.55 -19.34 15.99
N ASP A 254 1.07 -18.83 17.11
CA ASP A 254 1.71 -17.52 17.15
C ASP A 254 3.18 -17.62 16.72
N PRO A 255 3.59 -16.90 15.65
CA PRO A 255 4.96 -16.97 15.14
C PRO A 255 5.93 -16.11 15.96
N LEU A 256 7.19 -16.53 16.00
CA LEU A 256 8.31 -15.70 16.45
C LEU A 256 8.68 -14.65 15.39
N PHE A 257 9.21 -13.51 15.82
CA PHE A 257 9.73 -12.49 14.90
C PHE A 257 11.25 -12.53 14.87
N PHE A 258 11.81 -12.59 13.66
CA PHE A 258 13.24 -12.53 13.43
C PHE A 258 13.58 -11.30 12.60
N ASN A 259 14.34 -10.39 13.20
CA ASN A 259 14.78 -9.17 12.55
C ASN A 259 16.13 -9.41 11.83
N ILE A 260 16.21 -9.05 10.54
CA ILE A 260 17.46 -9.08 9.74
C ILE A 260 18.05 -7.70 9.46
N TYR A 261 17.41 -6.61 9.92
CA TYR A 261 17.83 -5.22 9.70
C TYR A 261 19.30 -4.97 10.05
N GLN A 262 19.76 -5.51 11.19
CA GLN A 262 21.13 -5.34 11.66
C GLN A 262 22.17 -6.07 10.80
N ASP A 263 21.74 -7.03 9.98
CA ASP A 263 22.60 -7.84 9.12
C ASP A 263 22.58 -7.32 7.66
N THR A 264 21.69 -6.39 7.34
CA THR A 264 21.54 -5.83 5.99
C THR A 264 22.12 -4.42 5.95
N ALA A 265 23.36 -4.27 5.48
CA ALA A 265 23.91 -2.95 5.18
C ALA A 265 23.22 -2.40 3.91
N TYR A 266 22.23 -1.53 4.07
CA TYR A 266 21.54 -0.82 2.98
C TYR A 266 22.43 0.30 2.43
N GLU A 267 23.60 -0.04 1.88
CA GLU A 267 24.38 0.92 1.10
C GLU A 267 23.77 1.02 -0.31
N ALA A 268 23.30 2.21 -0.69
CA ALA A 268 22.45 2.47 -1.87
C ALA A 268 23.05 2.05 -3.23
N GLY A 269 24.33 1.67 -3.29
CA GLY A 269 24.99 1.12 -4.48
C GLY A 269 25.35 -0.37 -4.43
N ALA A 270 25.48 -0.96 -3.23
CA ALA A 270 26.05 -2.31 -3.06
C ALA A 270 25.17 -3.42 -3.66
N HIS A 271 23.87 -3.16 -3.80
CA HIS A 271 22.86 -4.15 -4.23
C HIS A 271 22.41 -3.95 -5.68
N TRP A 272 22.98 -2.99 -6.42
CA TRP A 272 22.47 -2.63 -7.74
C TRP A 272 22.63 -3.75 -8.78
N ALA A 273 23.82 -4.36 -8.85
CA ALA A 273 24.08 -5.49 -9.75
C ALA A 273 23.22 -6.71 -9.39
N LEU A 274 23.08 -7.00 -8.10
CA LEU A 274 22.18 -8.07 -7.62
C LEU A 274 20.73 -7.83 -8.07
N LEU A 275 20.24 -6.59 -7.93
CA LEU A 275 18.86 -6.24 -8.28
C LEU A 275 18.62 -6.22 -9.80
N THR A 276 19.49 -5.57 -10.57
CA THR A 276 19.24 -5.30 -11.99
C THR A 276 19.85 -6.34 -12.93
N GLU A 277 21.03 -6.87 -12.62
CA GLU A 277 21.73 -7.83 -13.48
C GLU A 277 21.34 -9.27 -13.15
N PHE A 278 21.38 -9.67 -11.87
CA PHE A 278 21.04 -11.03 -11.45
C PHE A 278 19.52 -11.26 -11.38
N MET A 279 18.79 -10.43 -10.62
CA MET A 279 17.33 -10.58 -10.48
C MET A 279 16.53 -10.01 -11.66
N HIS A 280 17.18 -9.33 -12.60
CA HIS A 280 16.55 -8.71 -13.77
C HIS A 280 15.38 -7.75 -13.44
N PHE A 281 15.44 -7.12 -12.27
CA PHE A 281 14.43 -6.16 -11.82
C PHE A 281 14.39 -4.95 -12.75
N ARG A 282 13.19 -4.51 -13.13
CA ARG A 282 12.95 -3.33 -13.98
C ARG A 282 12.19 -2.26 -13.21
N PHE A 283 12.69 -1.03 -13.26
CA PHE A 283 11.96 0.12 -12.75
C PHE A 283 10.86 0.50 -13.76
N ASP A 284 9.61 0.52 -13.30
CA ASP A 284 8.43 0.73 -14.15
C ASP A 284 8.08 2.23 -14.29
N GLU A 285 7.46 2.60 -15.41
CA GLU A 285 7.07 3.99 -15.71
C GLU A 285 5.89 4.50 -14.87
N LEU A 286 5.00 3.61 -14.41
CA LEU A 286 3.83 3.92 -13.60
C LEU A 286 4.12 3.79 -12.09
N MET A 287 5.06 2.93 -11.73
CA MET A 287 5.34 2.52 -10.35
C MET A 287 6.71 2.99 -9.87
N PHE A 288 7.11 4.23 -10.16
CA PHE A 288 8.19 4.86 -9.40
C PHE A 288 7.69 5.14 -7.99
N SER A 289 7.58 4.09 -7.18
CA SER A 289 7.19 4.17 -5.79
C SER A 289 8.26 5.00 -5.07
N PHE A 290 7.92 6.25 -4.75
CA PHE A 290 8.71 7.13 -3.87
C PHE A 290 8.79 6.62 -2.43
N SER A 291 8.21 5.45 -2.17
CA SER A 291 8.02 4.87 -0.85
C SER A 291 8.26 3.37 -0.91
N GLU A 292 9.00 2.85 0.04
CA GLU A 292 9.08 1.41 0.32
C GLU A 292 7.76 0.85 0.90
N SER A 293 6.73 1.68 1.10
CA SER A 293 5.39 1.19 1.38
C SER A 293 4.76 0.65 0.11
N ASP A 294 4.51 -0.66 0.08
CA ASP A 294 3.89 -1.42 -1.01
C ASP A 294 2.52 -0.86 -1.47
N CYS A 295 1.92 0.11 -0.77
CA CYS A 295 0.61 0.69 -1.06
C CYS A 295 0.62 2.00 -1.87
N GLY A 296 1.78 2.57 -2.21
CA GLY A 296 1.88 3.88 -2.85
C GLY A 296 1.43 3.87 -4.31
N ASN A 297 0.43 4.68 -4.68
CA ASN A 297 0.03 4.91 -6.08
C ASN A 297 0.48 6.31 -6.55
N PRO A 298 1.79 6.54 -6.75
CA PRO A 298 2.34 7.87 -6.98
C PRO A 298 1.81 8.54 -8.25
N THR A 299 1.54 7.74 -9.29
CA THR A 299 0.94 8.22 -10.55
C THR A 299 -0.45 8.80 -10.30
N LEU A 300 -1.33 8.09 -9.58
CA LEU A 300 -2.67 8.61 -9.28
C LEU A 300 -2.64 9.76 -8.27
N MET A 301 -1.70 9.76 -7.33
CA MET A 301 -1.51 10.89 -6.40
C MET A 301 -1.14 12.18 -7.16
N ALA A 302 -0.18 12.10 -8.09
CA ALA A 302 0.18 13.21 -8.97
C ALA A 302 -1.03 13.65 -9.81
N HIS A 303 -1.75 12.70 -10.39
CA HIS A 303 -2.92 12.97 -11.20
C HIS A 303 -4.03 13.70 -10.44
N LEU A 304 -4.38 13.26 -9.23
CA LEU A 304 -5.32 13.96 -8.35
C LEU A 304 -4.86 15.38 -8.02
N ARG A 305 -3.54 15.60 -7.84
CA ARG A 305 -3.00 16.95 -7.63
C ARG A 305 -3.21 17.84 -8.86
N GLY A 306 -2.91 17.34 -10.06
CA GLY A 306 -3.17 18.05 -11.31
C GLY A 306 -4.66 18.37 -11.50
N LEU A 307 -5.54 17.38 -11.31
CA LEU A 307 -7.00 17.56 -11.42
C LEU A 307 -7.54 18.56 -10.40
N ARG A 308 -7.01 18.55 -9.15
CA ARG A 308 -7.40 19.50 -8.12
C ARG A 308 -6.97 20.93 -8.48
N ALA A 309 -5.76 21.09 -9.01
CA ALA A 309 -5.28 22.39 -9.48
C ALA A 309 -6.18 22.94 -10.58
N GLU A 310 -6.53 22.09 -11.56
CA GLU A 310 -7.40 22.42 -12.70
C GLU A 310 -8.81 22.81 -12.26
N THR A 311 -9.47 21.94 -11.51
CA THR A 311 -10.92 22.05 -11.26
C THR A 311 -11.24 22.90 -10.04
N LEU A 312 -10.58 22.64 -8.90
CA LEU A 312 -10.92 23.29 -7.64
C LEU A 312 -10.18 24.62 -7.45
N LEU A 313 -8.91 24.69 -7.86
CA LEU A 313 -8.06 25.87 -7.63
C LEU A 313 -8.00 26.84 -8.83
N GLN A 314 -8.63 26.48 -9.96
CA GLN A 314 -8.67 27.31 -11.17
C GLN A 314 -7.27 27.69 -11.70
N ARG A 315 -6.33 26.75 -11.58
CA ARG A 315 -4.97 26.81 -12.13
C ARG A 315 -4.85 25.80 -13.28
N SER A 316 -3.72 25.70 -13.96
CA SER A 316 -3.54 24.63 -14.95
C SER A 316 -3.22 23.29 -14.28
N TYR A 317 -3.64 22.19 -14.93
CA TYR A 317 -3.23 20.83 -14.54
C TYR A 317 -1.70 20.70 -14.44
N ALA A 318 -0.98 21.29 -15.40
CA ALA A 318 0.47 21.20 -15.47
C ALA A 318 1.19 21.92 -14.32
N GLU A 319 0.66 23.04 -13.85
CA GLU A 319 1.19 23.69 -12.63
C GLU A 319 1.05 22.79 -11.41
N GLY A 320 -0.10 22.13 -11.22
CA GLY A 320 -0.31 21.18 -10.12
C GLY A 320 0.66 20.00 -10.16
N ILE A 321 0.92 19.46 -11.36
CA ILE A 321 1.90 18.38 -11.54
C ILE A 321 3.32 18.84 -11.23
N ARG A 322 3.75 20.00 -11.73
CA ARG A 322 5.11 20.51 -11.47
C ARG A 322 5.39 20.71 -9.98
N GLU A 323 4.38 21.12 -9.21
CA GLU A 323 4.48 21.21 -7.75
C GLU A 323 4.75 19.85 -7.11
N TYR A 324 3.95 18.84 -7.48
CA TYR A 324 4.12 17.47 -6.98
C TYR A 324 5.49 16.89 -7.34
N VAL A 325 5.93 17.10 -8.58
CA VAL A 325 7.21 16.58 -9.09
C VAL A 325 8.39 17.22 -8.37
N ARG A 326 8.37 18.55 -8.18
CA ARG A 326 9.43 19.26 -7.43
C ARG A 326 9.57 18.69 -6.02
N PHE A 327 8.45 18.45 -5.35
CA PHE A 327 8.45 17.81 -4.05
C PHE A 327 9.05 16.40 -4.12
N ALA A 328 8.56 15.57 -5.04
CA ALA A 328 8.97 14.18 -5.14
C ALA A 328 10.48 14.03 -5.41
N LEU A 329 11.03 14.86 -6.31
CA LEU A 329 12.47 14.89 -6.61
C LEU A 329 13.30 15.32 -5.39
N GLY A 330 12.83 16.31 -4.61
CA GLY A 330 13.50 16.70 -3.36
C GLY A 330 13.54 15.57 -2.33
N LEU A 331 12.46 14.80 -2.21
CA LEU A 331 12.41 13.63 -1.33
C LEU A 331 13.37 12.53 -1.78
N MET A 332 13.45 12.25 -3.08
CA MET A 332 14.39 11.25 -3.61
C MET A 332 15.85 11.61 -3.32
N GLN A 333 16.20 12.90 -3.46
CA GLN A 333 17.53 13.40 -3.12
C GLN A 333 17.83 13.26 -1.63
N GLN A 334 16.87 13.60 -0.77
CA GLN A 334 17.01 13.45 0.67
C GLN A 334 17.22 11.99 1.09
N LYS A 335 16.65 11.04 0.36
CA LYS A 335 16.75 9.60 0.60
C LYS A 335 17.90 8.92 -0.16
N ASP A 336 18.81 9.70 -0.72
CA ASP A 336 20.00 9.21 -1.43
C ASP A 336 19.67 8.19 -2.54
N PHE A 337 18.58 8.43 -3.28
CA PHE A 337 18.23 7.60 -4.43
C PHE A 337 19.33 7.71 -5.50
N PRO A 338 19.64 6.62 -6.23
CA PRO A 338 20.58 6.65 -7.33
C PRO A 338 20.29 7.81 -8.32
N PRO A 339 21.31 8.60 -8.73
CA PRO A 339 21.10 9.77 -9.59
C PRO A 339 20.37 9.45 -10.91
N GLN A 340 20.60 8.27 -11.46
CA GLN A 340 19.93 7.79 -12.68
C GLN A 340 18.41 7.69 -12.48
N LEU A 341 17.97 7.15 -11.33
CA LEU A 341 16.57 7.03 -10.95
C LEU A 341 15.90 8.42 -10.78
N ILE A 342 16.61 9.39 -10.20
CA ILE A 342 16.13 10.78 -10.08
C ILE A 342 15.95 11.41 -11.46
N GLN A 343 16.91 11.22 -12.37
CA GLN A 343 16.84 11.74 -13.75
C GLN A 343 15.70 11.11 -14.55
N GLU A 344 15.52 9.80 -14.46
CA GLU A 344 14.41 9.09 -15.09
C GLU A 344 13.04 9.62 -14.62
N MET A 345 12.90 9.89 -13.32
CA MET A 345 11.68 10.49 -12.79
C MET A 345 11.48 11.92 -13.31
N ALA A 346 12.52 12.75 -13.31
CA ALA A 346 12.43 14.13 -13.78
C ALA A 346 12.03 14.21 -15.28
N ALA A 347 12.60 13.34 -16.12
CA ALA A 347 12.32 13.30 -17.56
C ALA A 347 10.84 13.05 -17.88
N ARG A 348 10.11 12.32 -17.01
CA ARG A 348 8.68 12.03 -17.19
C ARG A 348 7.78 13.27 -17.17
N TYR A 349 8.25 14.37 -16.61
CA TYR A 349 7.49 15.59 -16.38
C TYR A 349 8.25 16.87 -16.81
N GLN A 350 9.25 16.70 -17.68
CA GLN A 350 10.20 17.76 -18.05
C GLN A 350 9.55 18.96 -18.77
N ASP A 351 8.46 18.72 -19.51
CA ASP A 351 7.76 19.71 -20.34
C ASP A 351 6.24 19.45 -20.37
N ASP A 352 5.47 20.38 -20.96
CA ASP A 352 4.01 20.27 -21.01
C ASP A 352 3.53 19.05 -21.79
N ASP A 353 4.24 18.64 -22.85
CA ASP A 353 3.90 17.45 -23.62
C ASP A 353 4.11 16.16 -22.81
N ALA A 354 5.19 16.09 -22.02
CA ALA A 354 5.47 15.00 -21.10
C ALA A 354 4.39 14.92 -20.00
N ILE A 355 3.96 16.06 -19.48
CA ILE A 355 2.86 16.15 -18.51
C ILE A 355 1.53 15.70 -19.13
N ALA A 356 1.24 16.07 -20.38
CA ALA A 356 0.04 15.62 -21.08
C ALA A 356 0.03 14.10 -21.29
N ARG A 357 1.17 13.51 -21.71
CA ARG A 357 1.33 12.05 -21.79
C ARG A 357 1.17 11.38 -20.43
N ALA A 358 1.70 12.00 -19.36
CA ALA A 358 1.52 11.50 -17.99
C ALA A 358 0.05 11.53 -17.54
N ARG A 359 -0.73 12.57 -17.89
CA ARG A 359 -2.18 12.62 -17.63
C ARG A 359 -2.89 11.44 -18.30
N GLN A 360 -2.62 11.19 -19.58
CA GLN A 360 -3.23 10.07 -20.31
C GLN A 360 -2.91 8.71 -19.67
N ARG A 361 -1.63 8.48 -19.31
CA ARG A 361 -1.22 7.25 -18.62
C ARG A 361 -1.91 7.10 -17.26
N ALA A 362 -2.01 8.17 -16.49
CA ALA A 362 -2.66 8.13 -15.18
C ALA A 362 -4.16 7.85 -15.29
N ALA A 363 -4.86 8.47 -16.25
CA ALA A 363 -6.28 8.22 -16.52
C ALA A 363 -6.50 6.76 -16.96
N GLN A 364 -5.66 6.24 -17.87
CA GLN A 364 -5.72 4.84 -18.28
C GLN A 364 -5.47 3.89 -17.09
N PHE A 365 -4.51 4.22 -16.22
CA PHE A 365 -4.22 3.41 -15.06
C PHE A 365 -5.37 3.41 -14.04
N ALA A 366 -6.01 4.57 -13.80
CA ALA A 366 -7.19 4.67 -12.94
C ALA A 366 -8.33 3.76 -13.44
N GLU A 367 -8.56 3.76 -14.75
CA GLU A 367 -9.57 2.92 -15.39
C GLU A 367 -9.21 1.42 -15.31
N GLN A 368 -7.97 1.06 -15.63
CA GLN A 368 -7.56 -0.35 -15.65
C GLN A 368 -7.50 -0.97 -14.26
N ALA A 369 -6.92 -0.26 -13.29
CA ALA A 369 -6.74 -0.76 -11.93
C ALA A 369 -8.04 -0.68 -11.12
N PHE A 370 -8.79 0.42 -11.23
CA PHE A 370 -9.94 0.70 -10.35
C PHE A 370 -11.26 0.89 -11.08
N GLY A 371 -11.28 0.95 -12.42
CA GLY A 371 -12.46 1.30 -13.22
C GLY A 371 -12.86 2.77 -13.14
N LEU A 372 -11.95 3.64 -12.66
CA LEU A 372 -12.26 5.03 -12.32
C LEU A 372 -11.88 5.96 -13.47
N ASN A 373 -12.84 6.77 -13.91
CA ASN A 373 -12.61 7.83 -14.88
C ASN A 373 -12.38 9.19 -14.22
N GLU A 374 -11.88 10.17 -14.98
CA GLU A 374 -11.59 11.52 -14.46
C GLU A 374 -12.83 12.21 -13.86
N THR A 375 -14.04 11.99 -14.40
CA THR A 375 -15.28 12.56 -13.84
C THR A 375 -15.51 12.12 -12.40
N GLN A 376 -15.29 10.83 -12.12
CA GLN A 376 -15.40 10.26 -10.76
C GLN A 376 -14.27 10.77 -9.86
N LEU A 377 -13.04 10.86 -10.37
CA LEU A 377 -11.90 11.45 -9.63
C LEU A 377 -12.17 12.91 -9.23
N VAL A 378 -12.70 13.71 -10.15
CA VAL A 378 -13.09 15.11 -9.88
C VAL A 378 -14.25 15.15 -8.88
N CYS A 379 -15.24 14.28 -9.00
CA CYS A 379 -16.33 14.18 -8.00
C CYS A 379 -15.77 13.92 -6.59
N MET A 380 -14.77 13.04 -6.43
CA MET A 380 -14.09 12.82 -5.14
C MET A 380 -13.38 14.08 -4.63
N ILE A 381 -12.71 14.85 -5.49
CA ILE A 381 -12.00 16.10 -5.11
C ILE A 381 -12.97 17.11 -4.49
N TYR A 382 -14.14 17.29 -5.08
CA TYR A 382 -15.18 18.16 -4.52
C TYR A 382 -15.81 17.54 -3.27
N SER A 383 -15.98 16.20 -3.27
CA SER A 383 -16.78 15.48 -2.29
C SER A 383 -18.16 16.13 -2.08
N PRO A 384 -18.96 16.26 -3.14
CA PRO A 384 -20.16 17.10 -3.12
C PRO A 384 -21.23 16.60 -2.15
N PHE A 385 -21.17 15.34 -1.74
CA PHE A 385 -22.21 14.72 -0.92
C PHE A 385 -21.93 14.78 0.57
N ILE A 386 -20.74 15.14 1.04
CA ILE A 386 -20.46 15.15 2.49
C ILE A 386 -21.02 16.39 3.19
N ALA A 387 -21.19 16.31 4.51
CA ALA A 387 -21.61 17.43 5.36
C ALA A 387 -22.85 18.16 4.82
N SER A 388 -23.88 17.38 4.48
CA SER A 388 -25.15 17.88 3.92
C SER A 388 -24.98 18.74 2.67
N GLY A 389 -24.03 18.38 1.81
CA GLY A 389 -23.88 18.97 0.49
C GLY A 389 -23.19 20.33 0.47
N ARG A 390 -22.22 20.56 1.37
CA ARG A 390 -21.50 21.84 1.46
C ARG A 390 -20.80 22.24 0.15
N GLN A 391 -20.29 21.27 -0.61
CA GLN A 391 -19.59 21.49 -1.89
C GLN A 391 -20.46 21.14 -3.11
N LEU A 392 -21.75 20.84 -2.90
CA LEU A 392 -22.64 20.38 -3.97
C LEU A 392 -22.78 21.41 -5.09
N ALA A 393 -23.13 22.66 -4.74
CA ALA A 393 -23.31 23.73 -5.71
C ALA A 393 -22.03 23.98 -6.54
N ALA A 394 -20.87 24.03 -5.87
CA ALA A 394 -19.58 24.25 -6.53
C ALA A 394 -19.24 23.14 -7.53
N TRP A 395 -19.53 21.88 -7.18
CA TRP A 395 -19.35 20.74 -8.08
C TRP A 395 -20.34 20.76 -9.25
N LEU A 396 -21.62 21.03 -9.00
CA LEU A 396 -22.64 21.11 -10.05
C LEU A 396 -22.27 22.17 -11.11
N HIS A 397 -21.70 23.31 -10.71
CA HIS A 397 -21.23 24.33 -11.63
C HIS A 397 -20.11 23.87 -12.59
N GLN A 398 -19.39 22.79 -12.27
CA GLN A 398 -18.37 22.23 -13.16
C GLN A 398 -18.95 21.26 -14.19
N LEU A 399 -20.19 20.80 -14.00
CA LEU A 399 -20.80 19.82 -14.90
C LEU A 399 -21.39 20.54 -16.13
N PRO A 400 -21.23 19.99 -17.35
CA PRO A 400 -21.88 20.56 -18.55
C PRO A 400 -23.41 20.54 -18.48
N HIS A 401 -23.98 19.50 -17.86
CA HIS A 401 -25.42 19.29 -17.73
C HIS A 401 -25.77 18.93 -16.28
N PRO A 402 -25.75 19.93 -15.36
CA PRO A 402 -25.96 19.66 -13.95
C PRO A 402 -27.44 19.32 -13.67
N PRO A 403 -27.72 18.28 -12.85
CA PRO A 403 -29.06 18.11 -12.29
C PRO A 403 -29.42 19.28 -11.37
N GLN A 404 -30.73 19.47 -11.15
CA GLN A 404 -31.21 20.52 -10.26
C GLN A 404 -30.75 20.26 -8.82
N GLU A 405 -30.08 21.23 -8.20
CA GLU A 405 -29.50 21.08 -6.86
C GLU A 405 -30.54 20.63 -5.82
N GLN A 406 -31.74 21.23 -5.83
CA GLN A 406 -32.79 20.89 -4.88
C GLN A 406 -33.24 19.43 -5.00
N ALA A 407 -33.35 18.89 -6.21
CA ALA A 407 -33.70 17.49 -6.44
C ALA A 407 -32.59 16.55 -5.91
N VAL A 408 -31.32 16.91 -6.13
CA VAL A 408 -30.18 16.16 -5.58
C VAL A 408 -30.23 16.15 -4.05
N ARG A 409 -30.45 17.30 -3.42
CA ARG A 409 -30.55 17.40 -1.95
C ARG A 409 -31.69 16.53 -1.40
N ALA A 410 -32.87 16.58 -1.99
CA ALA A 410 -34.02 15.76 -1.59
C ALA A 410 -33.73 14.26 -1.73
N LEU A 411 -33.11 13.85 -2.85
CA LEU A 411 -32.73 12.45 -3.08
C LEU A 411 -31.73 11.94 -2.03
N LEU A 412 -30.71 12.73 -1.69
CA LEU A 412 -29.67 12.40 -0.72
C LEU A 412 -30.16 12.47 0.74
N ALA A 413 -31.12 13.34 1.04
CA ALA A 413 -31.81 13.37 2.32
C ALA A 413 -32.76 12.17 2.52
N GLY A 414 -33.15 11.49 1.44
CA GLY A 414 -34.13 10.40 1.46
C GLY A 414 -35.59 10.85 1.33
N GLU A 415 -35.80 12.11 0.92
CA GLU A 415 -37.11 12.72 0.70
C GLU A 415 -37.64 12.45 -0.71
N SER A 416 -36.77 12.05 -1.64
CA SER A 416 -37.10 11.61 -3.00
C SER A 416 -36.49 10.25 -3.31
N ASN A 417 -37.10 9.53 -4.24
CA ASN A 417 -36.64 8.25 -4.80
C ASN A 417 -36.57 8.29 -6.33
N GLU A 418 -36.25 9.46 -6.91
CA GLU A 418 -36.06 9.62 -8.35
C GLU A 418 -34.94 8.72 -8.89
N ILE A 419 -35.35 7.62 -9.54
CA ILE A 419 -34.44 6.56 -10.01
C ILE A 419 -33.46 7.09 -11.06
N GLN A 420 -33.93 7.89 -12.01
CA GLN A 420 -33.08 8.43 -13.08
C GLN A 420 -32.01 9.37 -12.55
N LEU A 421 -32.37 10.23 -11.58
CA LEU A 421 -31.41 11.10 -10.92
C LEU A 421 -30.38 10.31 -10.12
N ALA A 422 -30.82 9.27 -9.39
CA ALA A 422 -29.90 8.38 -8.70
C ALA A 422 -28.89 7.76 -9.66
N GLN A 423 -29.35 7.13 -10.76
CA GLN A 423 -28.47 6.53 -11.77
C GLN A 423 -27.48 7.53 -12.39
N GLN A 424 -27.94 8.75 -12.67
CA GLN A 424 -27.07 9.82 -13.17
C GLN A 424 -25.96 10.15 -12.16
N LEU A 425 -26.30 10.30 -10.88
CA LEU A 425 -25.32 10.58 -9.83
C LEU A 425 -24.38 9.40 -9.57
N GLU A 426 -24.85 8.16 -9.68
CA GLU A 426 -24.02 6.96 -9.58
C GLU A 426 -22.97 6.92 -10.71
N GLN A 427 -23.34 7.29 -11.94
CA GLN A 427 -22.40 7.39 -13.06
C GLN A 427 -21.34 8.47 -12.83
N LEU A 428 -21.78 9.66 -12.37
CA LEU A 428 -20.90 10.82 -12.17
C LEU A 428 -19.93 10.63 -11.00
N SER A 429 -20.36 9.96 -9.93
CA SER A 429 -19.56 9.80 -8.70
C SER A 429 -18.88 8.45 -8.57
N GLY A 430 -19.43 7.42 -9.19
CA GLY A 430 -19.02 6.02 -8.96
C GLY A 430 -19.59 5.40 -7.68
N LEU A 431 -20.24 6.19 -6.81
CA LEU A 431 -20.88 5.72 -5.59
C LEU A 431 -22.30 5.23 -5.86
N THR A 432 -22.75 4.21 -5.15
CA THR A 432 -24.17 3.83 -5.08
C THR A 432 -24.99 4.87 -4.31
N ILE A 433 -26.32 4.91 -4.51
CA ILE A 433 -27.20 5.79 -3.73
C ILE A 433 -27.09 5.57 -2.21
N THR A 434 -26.89 4.34 -1.76
CA THR A 434 -26.70 4.02 -0.34
C THR A 434 -25.43 4.67 0.20
N GLN A 435 -24.32 4.56 -0.54
CA GLN A 435 -23.05 5.19 -0.19
C GLN A 435 -23.14 6.72 -0.22
N MET A 436 -23.82 7.30 -1.22
CA MET A 436 -24.02 8.75 -1.29
C MET A 436 -24.83 9.27 -0.10
N ARG A 437 -25.90 8.57 0.30
CA ARG A 437 -26.71 8.90 1.48
C ARG A 437 -25.93 8.74 2.79
N HIS A 438 -25.02 7.77 2.87
CA HIS A 438 -24.09 7.66 4.00
C HIS A 438 -23.15 8.88 4.08
N CYS A 439 -22.53 9.25 2.96
CA CYS A 439 -21.72 10.46 2.85
C CYS A 439 -22.52 11.71 3.24
N TRP A 440 -23.78 11.84 2.81
CA TRP A 440 -24.69 12.95 3.15
C TRP A 440 -24.82 13.24 4.63
N ARG A 441 -24.93 12.17 5.43
CA ARG A 441 -25.07 12.24 6.89
C ARG A 441 -23.73 12.32 7.60
N SER A 442 -22.65 11.97 6.91
CA SER A 442 -21.31 11.96 7.46
C SER A 442 -20.78 13.37 7.64
N ALA A 443 -20.13 13.60 8.78
CA ALA A 443 -19.38 14.83 9.00
C ALA A 443 -18.22 14.94 8.01
N GLN A 444 -17.83 16.18 7.70
CA GLN A 444 -16.61 16.42 6.95
C GLN A 444 -15.41 15.95 7.78
N VAL A 445 -14.60 15.06 7.23
CA VAL A 445 -13.30 14.72 7.80
C VAL A 445 -12.42 15.96 7.67
N SER A 446 -11.86 16.40 8.79
CA SER A 446 -10.96 17.53 8.79
C SER A 446 -9.74 17.18 7.94
N SER A 447 -9.18 18.18 7.25
CA SER A 447 -7.91 17.93 6.58
C SER A 447 -6.87 17.56 7.63
N LEU A 448 -5.87 16.75 7.29
CA LEU A 448 -4.72 16.44 8.17
C LEU A 448 -4.02 17.71 8.73
N LEU A 449 -4.34 18.86 8.15
CA LEU A 449 -3.79 20.19 8.35
C LEU A 449 -4.62 21.04 9.31
N ASP A 450 -5.89 20.69 9.52
CA ASP A 450 -6.78 21.39 10.43
C ASP A 450 -6.43 20.94 11.86
N ASN A 451 -5.51 21.67 12.50
CA ASN A 451 -5.11 21.42 13.90
C ASN A 451 -6.26 21.62 14.93
N GLN A 452 -7.46 21.98 14.48
CA GLN A 452 -8.57 22.48 15.28
C GLN A 452 -9.67 21.43 15.56
N GLN A 453 -9.67 20.26 14.91
CA GLN A 453 -10.72 19.25 15.09
C GLN A 453 -10.19 17.86 15.46
N HIS A 454 -11.03 17.12 16.19
CA HIS A 454 -10.69 15.91 16.94
C HIS A 454 -11.19 14.61 16.28
N ASP A 455 -11.55 14.62 15.00
CA ASP A 455 -12.13 13.43 14.37
C ASP A 455 -11.07 12.32 14.17
N ALA A 456 -11.50 11.07 14.36
CA ALA A 456 -10.59 9.91 14.33
C ALA A 456 -10.01 9.66 12.93
N LEU A 457 -10.79 9.93 11.88
CA LEU A 457 -10.40 9.67 10.50
C LEU A 457 -9.25 10.57 10.04
N SER A 458 -9.31 11.87 10.31
CA SER A 458 -8.23 12.81 9.97
C SER A 458 -6.91 12.51 10.68
N ARG A 459 -6.93 11.68 11.73
CA ARG A 459 -5.75 11.36 12.53
C ARG A 459 -5.14 9.99 12.23
N VAL A 460 -5.76 9.17 11.39
CA VAL A 460 -5.26 7.83 11.01
C VAL A 460 -3.81 7.90 10.52
N LEU A 461 -3.53 8.87 9.64
CA LEU A 461 -2.20 9.10 9.07
C LEU A 461 -1.35 10.11 9.85
N ARG A 462 -1.86 10.69 10.95
CA ARG A 462 -1.14 11.75 11.68
C ARG A 462 0.13 11.24 12.36
N PHE A 463 0.12 9.98 12.80
CA PHE A 463 1.21 9.26 13.46
C PHE A 463 1.70 8.05 12.66
N ASP A 464 1.41 8.04 11.35
CA ASP A 464 2.04 7.10 10.43
C ASP A 464 3.58 7.26 10.56
N PRO A 465 4.33 6.19 10.90
CA PRO A 465 5.77 6.26 11.11
C PRO A 465 6.54 6.69 9.86
N HIS A 466 5.94 6.56 8.67
CA HIS A 466 6.55 6.91 7.39
C HIS A 466 6.16 8.31 6.91
N LYS A 467 5.64 9.16 7.81
CA LYS A 467 5.13 10.49 7.50
C LYS A 467 6.22 11.57 7.47
N ALA A 468 6.22 12.36 6.40
CA ALA A 468 6.74 13.73 6.39
C ALA A 468 5.57 14.74 6.29
N VAL A 469 5.64 15.83 7.05
CA VAL A 469 4.72 16.98 6.97
C VAL A 469 5.47 18.12 6.30
N ILE A 470 4.92 18.72 5.26
CA ILE A 470 5.54 19.89 4.60
C ILE A 470 4.60 21.08 4.53
N GLN A 471 5.15 22.30 4.56
CA GLN A 471 4.43 23.56 4.40
C GLN A 471 4.68 24.12 2.98
N VAL A 472 3.63 24.50 2.24
CA VAL A 472 3.69 25.04 0.87
C VAL A 472 3.06 26.43 0.84
N ASN A 473 3.74 27.42 0.26
CA ASN A 473 3.25 28.80 0.15
C ASN A 473 2.52 29.01 -1.19
N ASN A 474 1.25 29.44 -1.16
CA ASN A 474 0.51 29.81 -2.37
C ASN A 474 1.02 31.16 -2.90
N GLY A 475 1.57 31.21 -4.11
CA GLY A 475 2.17 32.42 -4.69
C GLY A 475 1.21 33.59 -5.01
N VAL A 476 -0.05 33.57 -4.55
CA VAL A 476 -1.07 34.61 -4.83
C VAL A 476 -1.89 34.99 -3.59
N LEU A 477 -1.96 34.13 -2.59
CA LEU A 477 -2.55 34.38 -1.26
C LEU A 477 -1.52 33.88 -0.26
N GLN A 478 -1.20 34.64 0.79
CA GLN A 478 -0.30 34.22 1.88
C GLN A 478 -0.86 33.05 2.71
N ASP A 479 -1.53 32.08 2.08
CA ASP A 479 -2.00 30.84 2.66
C ASP A 479 -0.94 29.76 2.48
N ILE A 480 -0.43 29.27 3.62
CA ILE A 480 0.46 28.12 3.69
C ILE A 480 -0.42 26.85 3.66
N VAL A 481 -0.46 26.16 2.52
CA VAL A 481 -1.06 24.82 2.42
C VAL A 481 -0.02 23.81 2.88
N THR A 482 -0.27 23.15 4.00
CA THR A 482 0.59 22.05 4.46
C THR A 482 0.17 20.75 3.73
N GLU A 483 1.05 19.85 3.32
CA GLU A 483 0.66 18.54 2.76
C GLU A 483 1.43 17.42 3.45
N VAL A 484 0.80 16.25 3.50
CA VAL A 484 1.28 15.08 4.24
C VAL A 484 1.70 14.02 3.25
N ILE A 485 3.00 13.77 3.13
CA ILE A 485 3.57 12.83 2.16
C ILE A 485 4.30 11.73 2.94
N SER A 486 4.30 10.49 2.44
CA SER A 486 4.98 9.39 3.11
C SER A 486 5.95 8.66 2.19
N GLY A 487 6.98 8.14 2.84
CA GLY A 487 7.76 7.00 2.41
C GLY A 487 8.71 6.63 3.53
N ARG A 488 9.03 5.34 3.68
CA ARG A 488 10.33 4.93 4.22
C ARG A 488 11.43 5.57 3.39
#